data_AF-M1ZU53-F1
#
_entry.id   AF-M1ZU53-F1
#
_cell.length_a   1.000
_cell.length_b   1.000
_cell.length_c   1.000
_cell.angle_alpha   90.00
_cell.angle_beta   90.00
_cell.angle_gamma   90.00
#
_symmetry.space_group_name_H-M   'P 1'
#
loop_
_entity.id
_entity.type
_entity.pdbx_description
1 polymer ?
#
loop_
_entity_poly.entity_id
_entity_poly.type
_entity_poly.pdbx_seq_one_letter_code
_entity_poly.pdbx_strand_id
1 'polypeptide(L)'
;CAFIKPIREDQEFNLMVIDKQKKSKDSEEYGSNYFISKYLGCKIVENERDATKNFVKATEKWAKSNLNENADTSEKIIRTVNKLLKEEDTINVKEVSNDIFGENPDIKLNYEGFISEQGVKDKVSIDKEWVDKKFKRIRVKIDKDIDLYIDEESYHDESRFEVKRVGDGSVNIMIKNVYNYMQK
;
A
#
# COMPACT_ATOMS: atom_id res chain seq x y z
N CYS A 1 -13.07 18.31 14.06
CA CYS A 1 -12.27 19.55 13.88
C CYS A 1 -12.46 20.08 12.47
N ALA A 2 -12.54 21.39 12.26
CA ALA A 2 -12.63 21.99 10.94
C ALA A 2 -11.44 22.93 10.70
N PHE A 3 -10.84 22.86 9.51
CA PHE A 3 -9.77 23.73 9.06
C PHE A 3 -10.29 24.57 7.89
N ILE A 4 -10.24 25.88 8.05
CA ILE A 4 -10.61 26.83 7.01
C ILE A 4 -9.30 27.28 6.36
N LYS A 5 -9.13 26.96 5.08
CA LYS A 5 -7.98 27.46 4.31
C LYS A 5 -8.31 28.88 3.82
N PRO A 6 -7.33 29.81 3.77
CA PRO A 6 -7.53 31.10 3.11
C PRO A 6 -7.87 30.86 1.64
N ILE A 7 -8.88 31.53 1.10
CA ILE A 7 -9.32 31.35 -0.30
C ILE A 7 -8.16 31.71 -1.25
N ARG A 8 -7.82 30.80 -2.17
CA ARG A 8 -6.83 30.99 -3.25
C ARG A 8 -7.40 30.46 -4.56
N GLU A 9 -6.95 30.98 -5.70
CA GLU A 9 -7.50 30.65 -7.03
C GLU A 9 -7.41 29.15 -7.36
N ASP A 10 -6.40 28.43 -6.86
CA ASP A 10 -6.17 27.00 -7.17
C ASP A 10 -6.64 26.02 -6.08
N GLN A 11 -7.58 26.42 -5.21
CA GLN A 11 -8.05 25.52 -4.15
C GLN A 11 -9.16 24.58 -4.61
N GLU A 12 -8.89 23.27 -4.55
CA GLU A 12 -9.87 22.23 -4.81
C GLU A 12 -11.04 22.24 -3.80
N PHE A 13 -10.79 22.71 -2.57
CA PHE A 13 -11.80 22.80 -1.51
C PHE A 13 -11.59 24.03 -0.60
N ASN A 14 -12.68 24.68 -0.22
CA ASN A 14 -12.66 25.88 0.65
C ASN A 14 -12.74 25.55 2.15
N LEU A 15 -13.27 24.38 2.51
CA LEU A 15 -13.43 23.91 3.89
C LEU A 15 -13.05 22.44 3.99
N MET A 16 -12.15 22.09 4.92
CA MET A 16 -11.82 20.71 5.23
C MET A 16 -12.31 20.36 6.63
N VAL A 17 -13.19 19.37 6.72
CA VAL A 17 -13.77 18.89 7.98
C VAL A 17 -13.22 17.51 8.28
N ILE A 18 -12.59 17.35 9.45
CA ILE A 18 -12.15 16.06 9.97
C ILE A 18 -13.11 15.66 11.08
N ASP A 19 -13.93 14.66 10.79
CA ASP A 19 -14.87 14.10 11.74
C ASP A 19 -14.57 12.61 11.97
N LYS A 20 -14.55 12.20 13.24
CA LYS A 20 -14.25 10.82 13.61
C LYS A 20 -15.56 10.03 13.65
N GLN A 21 -16.06 9.70 12.47
CA GLN A 21 -17.29 8.91 12.36
C GLN A 21 -17.04 7.44 12.75
N LYS A 22 -17.97 6.86 13.52
CA LYS A 22 -17.99 5.41 13.73
C LYS A 22 -18.45 4.74 12.45
N LYS A 23 -17.65 3.80 11.92
CA LYS A 23 -18.07 2.91 10.82
C LYS A 23 -19.09 1.88 11.35
N SER A 24 -20.29 2.30 11.73
CA SER A 24 -21.43 1.37 11.85
C SER A 24 -22.09 1.24 10.49
N LYS A 25 -22.39 0.00 10.09
CA LYS A 25 -23.13 -0.31 8.85
C LYS A 25 -24.59 0.16 8.89
N ASP A 26 -25.08 0.58 10.04
CA ASP A 26 -26.42 1.14 10.19
C ASP A 26 -26.39 2.65 9.92
N SER A 27 -26.77 2.98 8.69
CA SER A 27 -26.92 4.33 8.14
C SER A 27 -28.15 5.04 8.69
N GLU A 28 -28.34 5.07 10.01
CA GLU A 28 -29.47 5.75 10.66
C GLU A 28 -29.06 6.75 11.76
N GLU A 29 -27.82 7.22 11.76
CA GLU A 29 -27.45 8.39 12.57
C GLU A 29 -27.83 9.68 11.80
N TYR A 30 -29.14 9.94 11.73
CA TYR A 30 -29.78 11.02 10.97
C TYR A 30 -29.26 12.43 11.33
N GLY A 31 -28.67 12.61 12.52
CA GLY A 31 -28.20 13.90 13.01
C GLY A 31 -26.76 14.27 12.63
N SER A 32 -25.82 13.32 12.70
CA SER A 32 -24.38 13.57 12.47
C SER A 32 -24.06 13.80 11.00
N ASN A 33 -24.75 13.10 10.10
CA ASN A 33 -24.56 13.26 8.65
C ASN A 33 -25.30 14.45 8.03
N TYR A 34 -26.39 14.95 8.63
CA TYR A 34 -27.14 16.08 8.07
C TYR A 34 -26.31 17.37 8.05
N PHE A 35 -25.63 17.69 9.17
CA PHE A 35 -24.85 18.92 9.25
C PHE A 35 -23.71 18.93 8.22
N ILE A 36 -22.96 17.84 8.11
CA ILE A 36 -21.80 17.76 7.20
C ILE A 36 -22.27 17.67 5.73
N SER A 37 -23.23 16.80 5.42
CA SER A 37 -23.61 16.55 4.02
C SER A 37 -24.67 17.51 3.47
N LYS A 38 -25.67 17.92 4.28
CA LYS A 38 -26.80 18.74 3.83
C LYS A 38 -26.63 20.22 4.14
N TYR A 39 -26.13 20.57 5.33
CA TYR A 39 -25.95 21.98 5.70
C TYR A 39 -24.66 22.57 5.13
N LEU A 40 -23.52 21.90 5.33
CA LEU A 40 -22.22 22.35 4.79
C LEU A 40 -21.97 21.92 3.34
N GLY A 41 -22.75 20.98 2.81
CA GLY A 41 -22.58 20.46 1.44
C GLY A 41 -21.26 19.72 1.23
N CYS A 42 -20.62 19.22 2.29
CA CYS A 42 -19.34 18.53 2.19
C CYS A 42 -19.51 17.19 1.47
N LYS A 43 -18.53 16.85 0.64
CA LYS A 43 -18.38 15.52 0.05
C LYS A 43 -17.23 14.80 0.75
N ILE A 44 -17.37 13.48 0.89
CA ILE A 44 -16.25 12.66 1.38
C ILE A 44 -15.22 12.60 0.27
N VAL A 45 -14.03 13.10 0.58
CA VAL A 45 -12.86 12.98 -0.28
C VAL A 45 -11.99 11.85 0.29
N GLU A 46 -11.60 10.94 -0.58
CA GLU A 46 -10.67 9.88 -0.22
C GLU A 46 -9.27 10.48 -0.06
N ASN A 47 -8.62 10.21 1.07
CA ASN A 47 -7.25 10.65 1.30
C ASN A 47 -6.27 9.82 0.46
N GLU A 48 -5.30 10.46 -0.18
CA GLU A 48 -4.26 9.82 -1.00
C GLU A 48 -3.55 8.67 -0.27
N ARG A 49 -3.30 8.84 1.04
CA ARG A 49 -2.70 7.81 1.89
C ARG A 49 -3.53 6.55 1.99
N ASP A 50 -4.85 6.72 2.17
CA ASP A 50 -5.76 5.60 2.28
C ASP A 50 -6.00 4.97 0.92
N ALA A 51 -6.11 5.77 -0.15
CA ALA A 51 -6.16 5.29 -1.53
C ALA A 51 -4.93 4.42 -1.87
N THR A 52 -3.73 4.93 -1.58
CA THR A 52 -2.46 4.22 -1.78
C THR A 52 -2.43 2.91 -0.99
N LYS A 53 -2.76 2.95 0.31
CA LYS A 53 -2.80 1.74 1.16
C LYS A 53 -3.82 0.71 0.68
N ASN A 54 -5.00 1.16 0.27
CA ASN A 54 -6.07 0.28 -0.19
C ASN A 54 -5.68 -0.39 -1.50
N PHE A 55 -5.12 0.36 -2.45
CA PHE A 55 -4.57 -0.18 -3.69
C PHE A 55 -3.54 -1.28 -3.41
N VAL A 56 -2.52 -0.98 -2.61
CA VAL A 56 -1.46 -1.96 -2.33
C VAL A 56 -1.98 -3.20 -1.61
N LYS A 57 -2.88 -3.04 -0.63
CA LYS A 57 -3.52 -4.18 0.05
C LYS A 57 -4.38 -5.01 -0.90
N ALA A 58 -5.12 -4.37 -1.80
CA ALA A 58 -5.95 -5.06 -2.78
C ALA A 58 -5.08 -5.89 -3.73
N THR A 59 -3.98 -5.33 -4.23
CA THR A 59 -3.03 -6.04 -5.09
C THR A 59 -2.36 -7.21 -4.36
N GLU A 60 -1.87 -7.00 -3.13
CA GLU A 60 -1.27 -8.08 -2.31
C GLU A 60 -2.28 -9.21 -2.04
N LYS A 61 -3.56 -8.87 -1.79
CA LYS A 61 -4.63 -9.83 -1.56
C LYS A 61 -4.97 -10.60 -2.84
N TRP A 62 -5.06 -9.91 -3.97
CA TRP A 62 -5.30 -10.54 -5.27
C TRP A 62 -4.20 -11.54 -5.60
N ALA A 63 -2.92 -11.15 -5.44
CA ALA A 63 -1.78 -12.02 -5.71
C ALA A 63 -1.84 -13.28 -4.84
N LYS A 64 -2.11 -13.14 -3.53
CA LYS A 64 -2.28 -14.29 -2.64
C LYS A 64 -3.43 -15.20 -3.06
N SER A 65 -4.60 -14.66 -3.36
CA SER A 65 -5.78 -15.46 -3.68
C SER A 65 -5.69 -16.20 -5.01
N ASN A 66 -5.02 -15.61 -6.02
CA ASN A 66 -4.98 -16.17 -7.37
C ASN A 66 -3.70 -16.94 -7.70
N LEU A 67 -2.63 -16.78 -6.91
CA LEU A 67 -1.30 -17.36 -7.21
C LEU A 67 -0.78 -18.25 -6.07
N ASN A 68 -1.67 -18.89 -5.31
CA ASN A 68 -1.37 -19.69 -4.11
C ASN A 68 -0.20 -20.69 -4.24
N GLU A 69 0.21 -21.08 -5.46
CA GLU A 69 1.29 -22.04 -5.72
C GLU A 69 2.50 -21.47 -6.50
N ASN A 70 2.45 -20.22 -6.97
CA ASN A 70 3.51 -19.58 -7.75
C ASN A 70 4.08 -18.35 -7.01
N ALA A 71 4.96 -18.63 -6.04
CA ALA A 71 5.64 -17.60 -5.24
C ALA A 71 6.41 -16.59 -6.13
N ASP A 72 7.11 -17.08 -7.15
CA ASP A 72 7.90 -16.25 -8.07
C ASP A 72 7.02 -15.25 -8.85
N THR A 73 5.82 -15.67 -9.25
CA THR A 73 4.87 -14.79 -9.96
C THR A 73 4.30 -13.74 -9.02
N SER A 74 3.94 -14.13 -7.78
CA SER A 74 3.48 -13.18 -6.76
C SER A 74 4.52 -12.11 -6.45
N GLU A 75 5.79 -12.52 -6.36
CA GLU A 75 6.91 -11.61 -6.13
C GLU A 75 7.08 -10.61 -7.28
N LYS A 76 6.98 -11.07 -8.53
CA LYS A 76 7.04 -10.19 -9.72
C LYS A 76 5.96 -9.12 -9.69
N ILE A 77 4.70 -9.48 -9.38
CA ILE A 77 3.59 -8.53 -9.27
C ILE A 77 3.88 -7.47 -8.22
N ILE A 78 4.25 -7.91 -7.01
CA ILE A 78 4.54 -7.01 -5.89
C ILE A 78 5.70 -6.08 -6.24
N ARG A 79 6.75 -6.60 -6.89
CA ARG A 79 7.91 -5.82 -7.30
C ARG A 79 7.55 -4.75 -8.34
N THR A 80 6.75 -5.09 -9.35
CA THR A 80 6.29 -4.12 -10.37
C THR A 80 5.47 -3.02 -9.72
N VAL A 81 4.50 -3.36 -8.86
CA VAL A 81 3.68 -2.38 -8.13
C VAL A 81 4.54 -1.49 -7.25
N ASN A 82 5.48 -2.07 -6.52
CA ASN A 82 6.39 -1.33 -5.66
C ASN A 82 7.26 -0.33 -6.44
N LYS A 83 7.72 -0.72 -7.64
CA LYS A 83 8.46 0.17 -8.55
C LYS A 83 7.58 1.35 -8.97
N LEU A 84 6.35 1.09 -9.42
CA LEU A 84 5.42 2.14 -9.84
C LEU A 84 5.07 3.10 -8.70
N LEU A 85 4.91 2.62 -7.47
CA LEU A 85 4.69 3.48 -6.30
C LEU A 85 5.86 4.46 -6.07
N LYS A 86 7.10 4.03 -6.30
CA LYS A 86 8.30 4.87 -6.16
C LYS A 86 8.39 5.89 -7.29
N GLU A 87 8.12 5.49 -8.53
CA GLU A 87 8.36 6.31 -9.73
C GLU A 87 7.20 7.27 -10.06
N GLU A 88 5.94 6.86 -9.85
CA GLU A 88 4.77 7.58 -10.37
C GLU A 88 4.00 8.31 -9.25
N ASP A 89 3.54 9.53 -9.51
CA ASP A 89 2.67 10.29 -8.60
C ASP A 89 1.20 9.85 -8.69
N THR A 90 0.82 9.24 -9.82
CA THR A 90 -0.52 8.71 -10.06
C THR A 90 -0.41 7.39 -10.80
N ILE A 91 -1.13 6.38 -10.30
CA ILE A 91 -1.17 5.05 -10.90
C ILE A 91 -2.52 4.82 -11.59
N ASN A 92 -2.49 4.30 -12.81
CA ASN A 92 -3.66 3.80 -13.52
C ASN A 92 -3.73 2.27 -13.43
N VAL A 93 -4.79 1.74 -12.82
CA VAL A 93 -4.97 0.30 -12.58
C VAL A 93 -4.92 -0.52 -13.88
N LYS A 94 -5.38 0.04 -15.01
CA LYS A 94 -5.35 -0.63 -16.33
C LYS A 94 -3.94 -0.66 -16.93
N GLU A 95 -3.15 0.38 -16.70
CA GLU A 95 -1.75 0.38 -17.14
C GLU A 95 -0.94 -0.61 -16.30
N VAL A 96 -1.19 -0.65 -15.00
CA VAL A 96 -0.60 -1.67 -14.10
C VAL A 96 -0.96 -3.09 -14.55
N SER A 97 -2.23 -3.35 -14.88
CA SER A 97 -2.66 -4.68 -15.33
C SER A 97 -1.96 -5.06 -16.64
N ASN A 98 -1.79 -4.12 -17.56
CA ASN A 98 -1.05 -4.31 -18.80
C ASN A 98 0.43 -4.62 -18.55
N ASP A 99 1.09 -3.84 -17.69
CA ASP A 99 2.51 -4.01 -17.38
C ASP A 99 2.81 -5.36 -16.71
N ILE A 100 1.87 -5.85 -15.90
CA ILE A 100 2.04 -7.09 -15.14
C ILE A 100 1.67 -8.33 -15.97
N PHE A 101 0.57 -8.27 -16.72
CA PHE A 101 -0.03 -9.46 -17.36
C PHE A 101 0.11 -9.50 -18.89
N GLY A 102 0.74 -8.51 -19.51
CA GLY A 102 1.10 -8.53 -20.93
C GLY A 102 -0.12 -8.60 -21.84
N GLU A 103 -0.28 -9.64 -22.66
CA GLU A 103 -1.40 -9.80 -23.59
C GLU A 103 -2.54 -10.67 -23.03
N ASN A 104 -2.49 -11.15 -21.78
CA ASN A 104 -3.54 -12.02 -21.24
C ASN A 104 -4.78 -11.21 -20.80
N PRO A 105 -5.89 -11.21 -21.56
CA PRO A 105 -7.02 -10.33 -21.27
C PRO A 105 -7.84 -10.80 -20.07
N ASP A 106 -7.95 -12.11 -19.85
CA ASP A 106 -8.78 -12.68 -18.79
C ASP A 106 -8.22 -12.35 -17.41
N ILE A 107 -6.90 -12.47 -17.25
CA ILE A 107 -6.23 -12.15 -15.98
C ILE A 107 -6.29 -10.65 -15.69
N LYS A 108 -6.17 -9.79 -16.71
CA LYS A 108 -6.32 -8.34 -16.54
C LYS A 108 -7.70 -7.96 -16.05
N LEU A 109 -8.75 -8.46 -16.72
CA LEU A 109 -10.13 -8.18 -16.34
C LEU A 109 -10.43 -8.69 -14.93
N ASN A 110 -9.90 -9.85 -14.56
CA ASN A 110 -10.02 -10.38 -13.21
C ASN A 110 -9.32 -9.47 -12.17
N TYR A 111 -8.10 -9.03 -12.45
CA TYR A 111 -7.37 -8.10 -11.59
C TYR A 111 -8.10 -6.77 -11.45
N GLU A 112 -8.44 -6.11 -12.57
CA GLU A 112 -9.14 -4.83 -12.58
C GLU A 112 -10.49 -4.90 -11.86
N GLY A 113 -11.27 -5.96 -12.12
CA GLY A 113 -12.54 -6.21 -11.44
C GLY A 113 -12.36 -6.36 -9.93
N PHE A 114 -11.39 -7.17 -9.50
CA PHE A 114 -11.11 -7.37 -8.08
C PHE A 114 -10.65 -6.09 -7.37
N ILE A 115 -9.76 -5.31 -8.01
CA ILE A 115 -9.27 -4.04 -7.46
C ILE A 115 -10.44 -3.06 -7.29
N SER A 116 -11.31 -2.96 -8.30
CA SER A 116 -12.53 -2.15 -8.26
C SER A 116 -13.51 -2.59 -7.16
N GLU A 117 -13.72 -3.90 -6.98
CA GLU A 117 -14.54 -4.47 -5.91
C GLU A 117 -14.00 -4.16 -4.50
N GLN A 118 -12.69 -3.97 -4.35
CA GLN A 118 -12.09 -3.50 -3.09
C GLN A 118 -12.26 -1.98 -2.87
N GLY A 119 -12.97 -1.28 -3.76
CA GLY A 119 -13.26 0.15 -3.66
C GLY A 119 -12.12 1.05 -4.13
N VAL A 120 -11.15 0.51 -4.87
CA VAL A 120 -10.04 1.28 -5.42
C VAL A 120 -10.45 1.89 -6.76
N LYS A 121 -10.18 3.17 -6.95
CA LYS A 121 -10.46 3.89 -8.21
C LYS A 121 -9.46 3.51 -9.30
N ASP A 122 -9.88 3.65 -10.56
CA ASP A 122 -9.03 3.43 -11.74
C ASP A 122 -7.74 4.26 -11.71
N LYS A 123 -7.82 5.50 -11.20
CA LYS A 123 -6.67 6.39 -10.98
C LYS A 123 -6.45 6.58 -9.48
N VAL A 124 -5.25 6.27 -9.02
CA VAL A 124 -4.84 6.34 -7.62
C VAL A 124 -3.72 7.37 -7.47
N SER A 125 -3.99 8.47 -6.77
CA SER A 125 -2.95 9.43 -6.36
C SER A 125 -2.11 8.83 -5.23
N ILE A 126 -0.79 8.92 -5.36
CA ILE A 126 0.16 8.22 -4.49
C ILE A 126 0.69 9.13 -3.37
N ASP A 127 0.52 8.71 -2.11
CA ASP A 127 1.17 9.34 -0.96
C ASP A 127 2.66 8.95 -0.91
N LYS A 128 3.51 9.80 -1.49
CA LYS A 128 4.97 9.60 -1.53
C LYS A 128 5.60 9.52 -0.14
N GLU A 129 5.14 10.30 0.84
CA GLU A 129 5.68 10.19 2.20
C GLU A 129 5.41 8.83 2.82
N TRP A 130 4.22 8.27 2.59
CA TRP A 130 3.89 6.94 3.09
C TRP A 130 4.65 5.86 2.33
N VAL A 131 4.80 5.99 1.01
CA VAL A 131 5.63 5.12 0.17
C VAL A 131 7.06 5.08 0.69
N ASP A 132 7.71 6.23 0.87
CA ASP A 132 9.08 6.31 1.40
C ASP A 132 9.21 5.62 2.76
N LYS A 133 8.25 5.86 3.65
CA LYS A 133 8.22 5.20 4.97
C LYS A 133 8.01 3.69 4.87
N LYS A 134 7.19 3.21 3.91
CA LYS A 134 6.96 1.78 3.68
C LYS A 134 8.22 1.10 3.16
N PHE A 135 8.91 1.71 2.20
CA PHE A 135 10.12 1.13 1.60
C PHE A 135 11.35 1.26 2.49
N LYS A 136 11.37 2.21 3.42
CA LYS A 136 12.49 2.38 4.34
C LYS A 136 12.84 1.11 5.11
N ARG A 137 11.86 0.26 5.46
CA ARG A 137 12.10 -0.95 6.28
C ARG A 137 11.44 -2.20 5.71
N ILE A 138 12.23 -3.25 5.59
CA ILE A 138 11.80 -4.61 5.27
C ILE A 138 11.61 -5.37 6.58
N ARG A 139 10.45 -6.03 6.72
CA ARG A 139 10.20 -7.01 7.78
C ARG A 139 10.49 -8.40 7.24
N VAL A 140 11.52 -9.04 7.76
CA VAL A 140 11.85 -10.44 7.46
C VAL A 140 11.27 -11.30 8.58
N LYS A 141 10.35 -12.20 8.24
CA LYS A 141 9.76 -13.14 9.19
C LYS A 141 10.49 -14.47 9.08
N ILE A 142 11.11 -14.92 10.17
CA ILE A 142 11.93 -16.13 10.23
C ILE A 142 11.22 -17.10 11.19
N ASP A 143 10.83 -18.26 10.65
CA ASP A 143 9.95 -19.20 11.34
C ASP A 143 8.70 -18.51 11.93
N LYS A 144 8.22 -18.97 13.08
CA LYS A 144 7.07 -18.39 13.78
C LYS A 144 7.46 -17.37 14.86
N ASP A 145 8.73 -17.34 15.23
CA ASP A 145 9.16 -16.80 16.52
C ASP A 145 10.14 -15.64 16.40
N ILE A 146 10.67 -15.37 15.19
CA ILE A 146 11.63 -14.29 14.94
C ILE A 146 11.09 -13.33 13.87
N ASP A 147 11.07 -12.04 14.23
CA ASP A 147 10.79 -10.93 13.32
C ASP A 147 11.99 -9.98 13.30
N LEU A 148 12.59 -9.78 12.11
CA LEU A 148 13.66 -8.81 11.89
C LEU A 148 13.11 -7.59 11.12
N TYR A 149 13.44 -6.39 11.58
CA TYR A 149 13.21 -5.15 10.84
C TYR A 149 14.56 -4.57 10.40
N ILE A 150 14.77 -4.49 9.09
CA ILE A 150 16.02 -4.05 8.48
C ILE A 150 15.73 -2.99 7.41
N ASP A 151 16.58 -1.97 7.29
CA ASP A 151 16.41 -0.97 6.24
C ASP A 151 16.64 -1.59 4.84
N GLU A 152 15.87 -1.19 3.81
CA GLU A 152 15.92 -1.79 2.45
C GLU A 152 17.35 -1.83 1.88
N GLU A 153 18.08 -0.73 2.00
CA GLU A 153 19.47 -0.64 1.56
C GLU A 153 20.38 -1.67 2.26
N SER A 154 20.18 -1.88 3.56
CA SER A 154 20.97 -2.85 4.32
C SER A 154 20.58 -4.30 4.02
N TYR A 155 19.33 -4.57 3.65
CA TYR A 155 18.87 -5.90 3.25
C TYR A 155 19.48 -6.35 1.92
N HIS A 156 19.66 -5.41 0.99
CA HIS A 156 20.26 -5.68 -0.33
C HIS A 156 21.79 -5.55 -0.37
N ASP A 157 22.42 -5.19 0.74
CA ASP A 157 23.87 -5.09 0.87
C ASP A 157 24.46 -6.37 1.47
N GLU A 158 25.06 -7.23 0.64
CA GLU A 158 25.69 -8.50 1.05
C GLU A 158 26.83 -8.33 2.07
N SER A 159 27.40 -7.12 2.17
CA SER A 159 28.41 -6.80 3.17
C SER A 159 27.82 -6.54 4.55
N ARG A 160 26.50 -6.37 4.65
CA ARG A 160 25.76 -6.11 5.89
C ARG A 160 24.76 -7.20 6.24
N PHE A 161 24.06 -7.76 5.25
CA PHE A 161 23.05 -8.79 5.43
C PHE A 161 23.20 -9.88 4.36
N GLU A 162 23.43 -11.12 4.77
CA GLU A 162 23.59 -12.26 3.85
C GLU A 162 22.64 -13.40 4.24
N VAL A 163 21.96 -13.97 3.24
CA VAL A 163 21.14 -15.18 3.38
C VAL A 163 21.78 -16.30 2.56
N LYS A 164 22.20 -17.39 3.21
CA LYS A 164 22.89 -18.53 2.59
C LYS A 164 22.07 -19.80 2.72
N ARG A 165 21.73 -20.45 1.61
CA ARG A 165 21.07 -21.78 1.61
C ARG A 165 22.11 -22.86 1.91
N VAL A 166 21.78 -23.73 2.86
CA VAL A 166 22.71 -24.79 3.34
C VAL A 166 22.58 -26.08 2.53
N GLY A 167 21.48 -26.23 1.76
CA GLY A 167 21.26 -27.34 0.82
C GLY A 167 20.38 -28.47 1.37
N ASP A 168 20.14 -28.50 2.69
CA ASP A 168 19.19 -29.37 3.38
C ASP A 168 17.77 -28.78 3.47
N GLY A 169 17.53 -27.66 2.79
CA GLY A 169 16.30 -26.88 2.85
C GLY A 169 16.32 -25.75 3.89
N SER A 170 17.34 -25.69 4.76
CA SER A 170 17.52 -24.58 5.70
C SER A 170 18.28 -23.39 5.10
N VAL A 171 18.14 -22.24 5.76
CA VAL A 171 18.85 -21.00 5.44
C VAL A 171 19.57 -20.45 6.66
N ASN A 172 20.81 -20.02 6.46
CA ASN A 172 21.58 -19.26 7.44
C ASN A 172 21.49 -17.77 7.11
N ILE A 173 21.17 -16.95 8.10
CA ILE A 173 21.11 -15.49 7.98
C ILE A 173 22.25 -14.89 8.80
N MET A 174 23.09 -14.07 8.17
CA MET A 174 24.23 -13.41 8.79
C MET A 174 24.08 -11.88 8.74
N ILE A 175 24.16 -11.24 9.92
CA ILE A 175 24.25 -9.79 10.04
C ILE A 175 25.73 -9.45 10.28
N LYS A 176 26.34 -8.74 9.34
CA LYS A 176 27.78 -8.44 9.31
C LYS A 176 28.05 -7.01 9.75
N ASN A 177 29.30 -6.74 10.14
CA ASN A 177 29.78 -5.40 10.47
C ASN A 177 28.97 -4.70 11.59
N VAL A 178 28.59 -5.45 12.63
CA VAL A 178 27.87 -4.92 13.80
C VAL A 178 28.86 -4.36 14.81
N TYR A 179 29.02 -3.04 14.83
CA TYR A 179 29.92 -2.35 15.76
C TYR A 179 29.25 -1.95 17.08
N ASN A 180 27.93 -1.76 17.07
CA ASN A 180 27.15 -1.35 18.23
C ASN A 180 25.86 -2.17 18.30
N TYR A 181 25.57 -2.76 19.47
CA TYR A 181 24.31 -3.47 19.72
C TYR A 181 23.80 -3.16 21.13
N MET A 182 22.48 -3.05 21.28
CA MET A 182 21.81 -2.84 22.56
C MET A 182 20.50 -3.61 22.58
N GLN A 183 20.22 -4.30 23.68
CA GLN A 183 18.92 -4.89 23.96
C GLN A 183 17.99 -3.80 24.51
N LYS A 184 16.82 -3.61 23.88
CA LYS A 184 15.76 -2.72 24.37
C LYS A 184 14.68 -3.49 25.09
#